data_AF-A0A9E3UTT3-F1
#
_entry.id   AF-A0A9E3UTT3-F1
#
_cell.length_a   1.000
_cell.length_b   1.000
_cell.length_c   1.000
_cell.angle_alpha   90.00
_cell.angle_beta   90.00
_cell.angle_gamma   90.00
#
_symmetry.space_group_name_H-M   'P 1'
#
loop_
_entity.id
_entity.type
_entity.pdbx_description
1 polymer ?
#
loop_
_entity_poly.entity_id
_entity_poly.type
_entity_poly.pdbx_seq_one_letter_code
_entity_poly.pdbx_strand_id
1 'polypeptide(L)'
;MTDAVSKPFRRSAVRPLARRALLRALVAAPFAALAGCRTWQPDPIDLTAADWQSHRGLAVWKPAGADLEWTGEFLAASAPPRRAYIQFAKGPLTLVEARSDGDRWRANRPGFPPIGGSRGVPDRGVWTALLRVLAGGAPGDPWDWTGSIEGEWRLEHRTTGEWLMGTRLP
;
A
#
# COMPACT_ATOMS: atom_id res chain seq x y z
N MET A 1 -82.76 22.58 -28.69
CA MET A 1 -82.87 23.01 -27.28
C MET A 1 -82.32 21.88 -26.42
N THR A 2 -81.01 21.90 -26.18
CA THR A 2 -80.34 21.27 -25.04
C THR A 2 -78.87 21.69 -25.05
N ASP A 3 -78.52 22.48 -24.04
CA ASP A 3 -77.20 23.04 -23.78
C ASP A 3 -76.15 21.95 -23.49
N ALA A 4 -74.98 22.07 -24.12
CA ALA A 4 -73.80 21.31 -23.76
C ALA A 4 -72.77 22.24 -23.10
N VAL A 5 -72.70 22.14 -21.77
CA VAL A 5 -71.81 22.88 -20.86
C VAL A 5 -70.34 22.61 -21.19
N SER A 6 -69.59 23.68 -21.49
CA SER A 6 -68.15 23.67 -21.67
C SER A 6 -67.42 23.52 -20.32
N LYS A 7 -66.65 22.44 -20.14
CA LYS A 7 -65.74 22.29 -18.98
C LYS A 7 -64.41 23.03 -19.23
N PRO A 8 -63.86 23.77 -18.25
CA PRO A 8 -62.55 24.40 -18.41
C PRO A 8 -61.41 23.38 -18.29
N PHE A 9 -60.50 23.42 -19.27
CA PHE A 9 -59.26 22.66 -19.31
C PHE A 9 -58.26 23.25 -18.30
N ARG A 10 -58.12 22.64 -17.11
CA ARG A 10 -57.07 22.98 -16.15
C ARG A 10 -55.72 22.49 -16.67
N ARG A 11 -54.85 23.40 -17.11
CA ARG A 11 -53.43 23.13 -17.35
C ARG A 11 -52.73 22.97 -15.99
N SER A 12 -52.49 21.73 -15.59
CA SER A 12 -51.66 21.42 -14.43
C SER A 12 -50.22 21.88 -14.67
N ALA A 13 -49.79 22.92 -13.97
CA ALA A 13 -48.41 23.38 -13.91
C ALA A 13 -47.56 22.40 -13.08
N VAL A 14 -47.35 21.19 -13.60
CA VAL A 14 -46.35 20.28 -13.08
C VAL A 14 -45.08 20.56 -13.88
N ARG A 15 -44.01 21.12 -13.28
CA ARG A 15 -42.59 20.89 -13.68
C ARG A 15 -41.45 21.74 -13.04
N PRO A 16 -41.61 22.61 -12.02
CA PRO A 16 -40.41 23.26 -11.45
C PRO A 16 -39.66 22.37 -10.43
N LEU A 17 -40.35 21.45 -9.74
CA LEU A 17 -39.77 20.61 -8.69
C LEU A 17 -38.90 19.46 -9.24
N ALA A 18 -39.35 18.80 -10.31
CA ALA A 18 -38.61 17.69 -10.93
C ALA A 18 -37.25 18.14 -11.50
N ARG A 19 -37.18 19.35 -12.08
CA ARG A 19 -35.95 19.88 -12.68
C ARG A 19 -34.89 20.25 -11.64
N ARG A 20 -35.32 20.77 -10.47
CA ARG A 20 -34.42 21.09 -9.34
C ARG A 20 -33.89 19.84 -8.65
N ALA A 21 -34.70 18.79 -8.55
CA ALA A 21 -34.26 17.50 -8.03
C ALA A 21 -33.22 16.83 -8.95
N LEU A 22 -33.43 16.88 -10.26
CA LEU A 22 -32.49 16.32 -11.24
C LEU A 22 -31.14 17.03 -11.23
N LEU A 23 -31.13 18.37 -11.15
CA LEU A 23 -29.90 19.17 -11.06
C LEU A 23 -29.11 18.89 -9.77
N ARG A 24 -29.78 18.70 -8.63
CA ARG A 24 -29.13 18.31 -7.37
C ARG A 24 -28.52 16.91 -7.44
N ALA A 25 -29.22 15.96 -8.06
CA ALA A 25 -28.70 14.61 -8.28
C ALA A 25 -27.47 14.59 -9.21
N LEU A 26 -27.50 15.39 -10.29
CA LEU A 26 -26.37 15.56 -11.22
C LEU A 26 -25.13 16.19 -10.56
N VAL A 27 -25.32 17.12 -9.62
CA VAL A 27 -24.21 17.71 -8.87
C VAL A 27 -23.69 16.78 -7.78
N ALA A 28 -24.53 15.97 -7.14
CA ALA A 28 -24.11 15.05 -6.08
C ALA A 28 -23.39 13.78 -6.60
N ALA A 29 -23.73 13.32 -7.82
CA ALA A 29 -23.13 12.14 -8.43
C ALA A 29 -21.58 12.18 -8.57
N PRO A 30 -20.93 13.26 -9.03
CA PRO A 30 -19.47 13.31 -9.11
C PRO A 30 -18.78 13.31 -7.73
N PHE A 31 -19.41 13.86 -6.67
CA PHE A 31 -18.84 13.81 -5.32
C PHE A 31 -18.88 12.41 -4.71
N ALA A 32 -19.90 11.61 -5.03
CA ALA A 32 -19.97 10.21 -4.61
C ALA A 32 -18.89 9.34 -5.30
N ALA A 33 -18.53 9.64 -6.54
CA ALA A 33 -17.48 8.93 -7.27
C ALA A 33 -16.06 9.21 -6.74
N LEU A 34 -15.85 10.34 -6.04
CA LEU A 34 -14.57 10.72 -5.46
C LEU A 34 -14.31 10.10 -4.07
N ALA A 35 -15.31 9.49 -3.42
CA ALA A 35 -15.19 8.91 -2.08
C ALA A 35 -14.62 7.46 -2.07
N GLY A 36 -14.21 6.93 -3.22
CA GLY A 36 -13.90 5.51 -3.40
C GLY A 36 -12.44 5.07 -3.22
N CYS A 37 -11.55 5.86 -2.62
CA CYS A 37 -10.16 5.43 -2.36
C CYS A 37 -10.10 4.41 -1.21
N ARG A 38 -10.53 3.18 -1.49
CA ARG A 38 -10.47 2.08 -0.53
C ARG A 38 -9.04 1.57 -0.47
N THR A 39 -8.30 2.01 0.55
CA THR A 39 -6.95 1.51 0.86
C THR A 39 -7.00 0.00 1.05
N TRP A 40 -6.15 -0.74 0.33
CA TRP A 40 -6.05 -2.19 0.46
C TRP A 40 -5.70 -2.58 1.90
N GLN A 41 -6.58 -3.36 2.53
CA GLN A 41 -6.38 -4.00 3.82
C GLN A 41 -6.13 -5.46 3.55
N PRO A 42 -4.91 -5.96 3.77
CA PRO A 42 -4.63 -7.34 3.45
C PRO A 42 -4.88 -8.25 4.66
N ASP A 43 -5.26 -9.49 4.40
CA ASP A 43 -5.58 -10.46 5.45
C ASP A 43 -4.35 -10.82 6.29
N PRO A 44 -4.52 -11.40 7.49
CA PRO A 44 -3.40 -11.97 8.23
C PRO A 44 -2.61 -12.95 7.35
N ILE A 45 -1.28 -12.87 7.41
CA ILE A 45 -0.39 -13.69 6.58
C ILE A 45 0.06 -14.93 7.37
N ASP A 46 -0.02 -16.09 6.73
CA ASP A 46 0.59 -17.33 7.22
C ASP A 46 1.87 -17.60 6.44
N LEU A 47 3.01 -17.31 7.07
CA LEU A 47 4.34 -17.51 6.49
C LEU A 47 4.83 -18.96 6.59
N THR A 48 4.03 -19.85 7.20
CA THR A 48 4.34 -21.29 7.28
C THR A 48 3.73 -22.08 6.12
N ALA A 49 2.87 -21.45 5.32
CA ALA A 49 2.33 -22.06 4.12
C ALA A 49 3.45 -22.42 3.12
N ALA A 50 3.27 -23.53 2.41
CA ALA A 50 4.31 -24.20 1.63
C ALA A 50 4.87 -23.37 0.45
N ASP A 51 4.19 -22.30 0.05
CA ASP A 51 4.58 -21.40 -1.02
C ASP A 51 5.52 -20.27 -0.58
N TRP A 52 5.72 -20.09 0.74
CA TRP A 52 6.60 -19.07 1.28
C TRP A 52 8.01 -19.58 1.55
N GLN A 53 8.99 -18.85 1.04
CA GLN A 53 10.39 -18.97 1.42
C GLN A 53 10.69 -17.89 2.45
N SER A 54 10.86 -18.31 3.71
CA SER A 54 11.07 -17.41 4.85
C SER A 54 12.53 -17.43 5.33
N HIS A 55 13.06 -16.25 5.63
CA HIS A 55 14.42 -16.03 6.15
C HIS A 55 14.36 -15.19 7.42
N ARG A 56 15.02 -15.65 8.47
CA ARG A 56 15.16 -14.92 9.74
C ARG A 56 16.61 -14.56 9.99
N GLY A 57 16.83 -13.38 10.55
CA GLY A 57 18.16 -12.81 10.65
C GLY A 57 18.26 -11.66 11.63
N LEU A 58 19.45 -11.07 11.68
CA LEU A 58 19.69 -9.77 12.27
C LEU A 58 19.87 -8.75 11.16
N ALA A 59 19.44 -7.52 11.40
CA ALA A 59 19.63 -6.41 10.49
C ALA A 59 20.00 -5.12 11.21
N VAL A 60 20.72 -4.27 10.49
CA VAL A 60 21.05 -2.91 10.88
C VAL A 60 20.51 -1.96 9.83
N TRP A 61 19.70 -0.99 10.26
CA TRP A 61 19.11 0.02 9.41
C TRP A 61 19.61 1.42 9.78
N LYS A 62 20.14 2.14 8.80
CA LYS A 62 20.43 3.57 8.91
C LYS A 62 19.43 4.37 8.05
N PRO A 63 18.51 5.14 8.66
CA PRO A 63 17.61 6.01 7.92
C PRO A 63 18.36 7.14 7.19
N ALA A 64 17.76 7.66 6.11
CA ALA A 64 18.26 8.85 5.42
C ALA A 64 18.45 10.03 6.38
N GLY A 65 19.62 10.66 6.35
CA GLY A 65 19.92 11.84 7.18
C GLY A 65 19.94 11.60 8.69
N ALA A 66 19.93 10.35 9.14
CA ALA A 66 20.05 10.01 10.56
C ALA A 66 21.50 9.62 10.92
N ASP A 67 21.96 10.07 12.08
CA ASP A 67 23.26 9.66 12.64
C ASP A 67 23.20 8.32 13.37
N LEU A 68 21.99 7.90 13.79
CA LEU A 68 21.77 6.68 14.54
C LEU A 68 21.41 5.50 13.65
N GLU A 69 21.98 4.34 13.98
CA GLU A 69 21.65 3.05 13.40
C GLU A 69 20.71 2.25 14.29
N TRP A 70 19.79 1.52 13.67
CA TRP A 70 18.80 0.69 14.33
C TRP A 70 19.16 -0.76 14.12
N THR A 71 19.59 -1.44 15.18
CA THR A 71 19.83 -2.89 15.18
C THR A 71 18.61 -3.64 15.70
N GLY A 72 18.23 -4.69 14.97
CA GLY A 72 17.06 -5.50 15.28
C GLY A 72 17.07 -6.87 14.59
N GLU A 73 16.01 -7.62 14.87
CA GLU A 73 15.68 -8.87 14.22
C GLU A 73 14.92 -8.59 12.92
N PHE A 74 15.13 -9.45 11.95
CA PHE A 74 14.53 -9.33 10.63
C PHE A 74 13.90 -10.65 10.21
N LEU A 75 12.71 -10.55 9.63
CA LEU A 75 12.01 -11.65 8.96
C LEU A 75 11.65 -11.18 7.54
N ALA A 76 12.26 -11.81 6.53
CA ALA A 76 11.84 -11.70 5.15
C ALA A 76 11.09 -12.95 4.75
N ALA A 77 10.11 -12.80 3.87
CA ALA A 77 9.56 -13.91 3.13
C ALA A 77 9.24 -13.51 1.70
N SER A 78 9.34 -14.46 0.79
CA SER A 78 8.93 -14.31 -0.61
C SER A 78 8.08 -15.49 -1.06
N ALA A 79 7.15 -15.26 -1.97
CA ALA A 79 6.34 -16.30 -2.58
C ALA A 79 6.00 -15.91 -4.04
N PRO A 80 5.94 -16.88 -4.98
CA PRO A 80 5.50 -16.61 -6.34
C PRO A 80 4.03 -16.11 -6.41
N PRO A 81 3.66 -15.35 -7.44
CA PRO A 81 4.52 -14.86 -8.51
C PRO A 81 5.33 -13.61 -8.12
N ARG A 82 4.80 -12.73 -7.25
CA ARG A 82 5.43 -11.44 -6.87
C ARG A 82 4.98 -11.01 -5.47
N ARG A 83 4.96 -11.95 -4.51
CA ARG A 83 4.58 -11.69 -3.12
C ARG A 83 5.84 -11.58 -2.26
N ALA A 84 5.85 -10.60 -1.38
CA ALA A 84 6.93 -10.41 -0.43
C ALA A 84 6.39 -9.89 0.90
N TYR A 85 7.08 -10.25 1.97
CA TYR A 85 6.81 -9.81 3.33
C TYR A 85 8.11 -9.47 4.04
N ILE A 86 8.09 -8.41 4.84
CA ILE A 86 9.19 -7.96 5.66
C ILE A 86 8.65 -7.58 7.03
N GLN A 87 9.36 -7.99 8.07
CA GLN A 87 9.23 -7.47 9.41
C GLN A 87 10.62 -7.13 9.96
N PHE A 88 10.75 -5.94 10.54
CA PHE A 88 11.93 -5.52 11.29
C PHE A 88 11.50 -5.15 12.71
N ALA A 89 12.12 -5.78 13.71
CA ALA A 89 11.73 -5.68 15.11
C ALA A 89 12.93 -5.47 16.02
N LYS A 90 12.71 -4.81 17.16
CA LYS A 90 13.69 -4.69 18.23
C LYS A 90 13.07 -5.23 19.51
N GLY A 91 13.36 -6.50 19.84
CA GLY A 91 12.66 -7.23 20.90
C GLY A 91 11.17 -7.36 20.60
N PRO A 92 10.25 -7.12 21.55
CA PRO A 92 8.80 -7.28 21.31
C PRO A 92 8.21 -6.19 20.41
N LEU A 93 8.97 -5.15 20.05
CA LEU A 93 8.48 -4.03 19.27
C LEU A 93 8.77 -4.22 17.78
N THR A 94 7.73 -4.44 16.98
CA THR A 94 7.83 -4.36 15.52
C THR A 94 7.98 -2.91 15.10
N LEU A 95 9.10 -2.54 14.47
CA LEU A 95 9.39 -1.18 14.02
C LEU A 95 8.86 -0.94 12.60
N VAL A 96 8.95 -1.97 11.75
CA VAL A 96 8.47 -1.93 10.37
C VAL A 96 7.83 -3.27 10.04
N GLU A 97 6.66 -3.20 9.42
CA GLU A 97 6.05 -4.33 8.72
C GLU A 97 5.71 -3.85 7.31
N ALA A 98 6.16 -4.57 6.29
CA ALA A 98 5.89 -4.22 4.90
C ALA A 98 5.56 -5.47 4.10
N ARG A 99 4.66 -5.35 3.12
CA ARG A 99 4.32 -6.45 2.23
C ARG A 99 3.85 -6.00 0.87
N SER A 100 4.03 -6.86 -0.12
CA SER A 100 3.52 -6.72 -1.46
C SER A 100 2.79 -7.98 -1.93
N ASP A 101 1.75 -7.77 -2.72
CA ASP A 101 0.99 -8.80 -3.41
C ASP A 101 0.67 -8.32 -4.83
N GLY A 102 1.51 -8.73 -5.78
CA GLY A 102 1.48 -8.22 -7.14
C GLY A 102 1.74 -6.71 -7.16
N ASP A 103 0.77 -5.94 -7.68
CA ASP A 103 0.86 -4.48 -7.74
C ASP A 103 0.37 -3.78 -6.47
N ARG A 104 -0.09 -4.54 -5.47
CA ARG A 104 -0.52 -3.98 -4.20
C ARG A 104 0.62 -4.02 -3.19
N TRP A 105 0.73 -2.99 -2.38
CA TRP A 105 1.71 -2.95 -1.30
C TRP A 105 1.16 -2.17 -0.11
N ARG A 106 1.71 -2.48 1.05
CA ARG A 106 1.41 -1.79 2.30
C ARG A 106 2.61 -1.82 3.22
N ALA A 107 2.85 -0.73 3.93
CA ALA A 107 3.82 -0.65 5.00
C ALA A 107 3.18 -0.03 6.24
N ASN A 108 3.53 -0.57 7.40
CA ASN A 108 3.08 -0.16 8.71
C ASN A 108 4.29 0.15 9.59
N ARG A 109 4.19 1.23 10.37
CA ARG A 109 5.19 1.64 11.35
C ARG A 109 4.45 2.14 12.58
N PRO A 110 4.80 1.71 13.80
CA PRO A 110 4.15 2.20 15.01
C PRO A 110 4.18 3.73 15.08
N GLY A 111 3.06 4.33 15.49
CA GLY A 111 2.93 5.78 15.60
C GLY A 111 2.62 6.51 14.29
N PHE A 112 2.54 5.80 13.15
CA PHE A 112 2.19 6.39 11.86
C PHE A 112 1.00 5.68 11.22
N PRO A 113 0.15 6.39 10.46
CA PRO A 113 -0.86 5.74 9.63
C PRO A 113 -0.20 4.76 8.63
N PRO A 114 -0.77 3.57 8.41
CA PRO A 114 -0.28 2.67 7.38
C PRO A 114 -0.33 3.34 6.00
N ILE A 115 0.73 3.14 5.21
CA ILE A 115 0.83 3.63 3.84
C ILE A 115 0.73 2.46 2.87
N GLY A 116 0.25 2.70 1.66
CA GLY A 116 0.14 1.64 0.66
C GLY A 116 -0.47 2.14 -0.64
N GLY A 117 -0.57 1.24 -1.62
CA GLY A 117 -1.11 1.54 -2.93
C GLY A 117 -1.32 0.28 -3.77
N SER A 118 -1.83 0.47 -4.99
CA SER A 118 -2.16 -0.58 -5.95
C SER A 118 -1.48 -0.40 -7.32
N ARG A 119 -0.43 0.43 -7.39
CA ARG A 119 0.31 0.76 -8.62
C ARG A 119 1.75 0.25 -8.60
N GLY A 120 1.97 -0.89 -7.96
CA GLY A 120 3.29 -1.44 -7.70
C GLY A 120 3.95 -0.83 -6.48
N VAL A 121 5.00 -1.52 -6.01
CA VAL A 121 5.86 -1.06 -4.92
C VAL A 121 6.70 0.11 -5.43
N PRO A 122 6.65 1.29 -4.79
CA PRO A 122 7.34 2.49 -5.27
C PRO A 122 8.84 2.40 -5.07
N ASP A 123 9.60 3.14 -5.86
CA ASP A 123 11.07 3.18 -5.81
C ASP A 123 11.56 4.20 -4.75
N ARG A 124 11.07 4.09 -3.51
CA ARG A 124 11.41 5.06 -2.44
C ARG A 124 11.45 4.46 -1.05
N GLY A 125 12.55 4.72 -0.34
CA GLY A 125 12.81 4.20 1.00
C GLY A 125 13.24 2.73 1.00
N VAL A 126 14.08 2.37 1.96
CA VAL A 126 14.79 1.08 1.92
C VAL A 126 13.87 -0.13 1.98
N TRP A 127 12.75 -0.01 2.70
CA TRP A 127 11.79 -1.10 2.90
C TRP A 127 11.03 -1.46 1.63
N THR A 128 10.77 -0.48 0.75
CA THR A 128 10.07 -0.74 -0.52
C THR A 128 11.05 -1.31 -1.55
N ALA A 129 12.29 -0.82 -1.58
CA ALA A 129 13.36 -1.39 -2.39
C ALA A 129 13.62 -2.85 -2.03
N LEU A 130 13.64 -3.18 -0.73
CA LEU A 130 13.78 -4.57 -0.28
C LEU A 130 12.58 -5.45 -0.66
N LEU A 131 11.34 -4.95 -0.57
CA LEU A 131 10.16 -5.70 -1.04
C LEU A 131 10.29 -6.08 -2.52
N ARG A 132 10.83 -5.19 -3.35
CA ARG A 132 11.02 -5.46 -4.78
C ARG A 132 12.05 -6.55 -5.03
N VAL A 133 13.18 -6.51 -4.31
CA VAL A 133 14.21 -7.56 -4.36
C VAL A 133 13.61 -8.91 -3.98
N LEU A 134 12.88 -8.96 -2.87
CA LEU A 134 12.23 -10.19 -2.39
C LEU A 134 11.14 -10.69 -3.34
N ALA A 135 10.43 -9.79 -4.03
CA ALA A 135 9.44 -10.15 -5.04
C ALA A 135 10.07 -10.57 -6.40
N GLY A 136 11.39 -10.78 -6.46
CA GLY A 136 12.14 -11.22 -7.64
C GLY A 136 12.46 -10.11 -8.64
N GLY A 137 12.31 -8.84 -8.26
CA GLY A 137 12.64 -7.68 -9.09
C GLY A 137 13.96 -7.01 -8.69
N ALA A 138 14.32 -5.95 -9.42
CA ALA A 138 15.40 -5.06 -9.02
C ALA A 138 14.94 -4.08 -7.91
N PRO A 139 15.84 -3.63 -7.02
CA PRO A 139 15.49 -2.69 -5.95
C PRO A 139 14.98 -1.34 -6.48
N GLY A 140 15.26 -1.02 -7.75
CA GLY A 140 14.92 0.24 -8.40
C GLY A 140 16.01 1.29 -8.20
N ASP A 141 16.13 2.25 -9.12
CA ASP A 141 17.04 3.38 -8.89
C ASP A 141 16.53 4.26 -7.75
N PRO A 142 17.42 4.81 -6.90
CA PRO A 142 18.88 4.78 -6.95
C PRO A 142 19.52 3.79 -5.94
N TRP A 143 18.95 2.60 -5.79
CA TRP A 143 19.37 1.61 -4.79
C TRP A 143 20.36 0.59 -5.34
N ASP A 144 21.44 0.37 -4.59
CA ASP A 144 22.41 -0.69 -4.84
C ASP A 144 22.13 -1.88 -3.92
N TRP A 145 22.01 -3.07 -4.52
CA TRP A 145 21.85 -4.34 -3.81
C TRP A 145 23.10 -5.19 -3.97
N THR A 146 23.67 -5.64 -2.86
CA THR A 146 24.81 -6.56 -2.84
C THR A 146 24.53 -7.75 -1.91
N GLY A 147 25.04 -8.92 -2.30
CA GLY A 147 24.86 -10.16 -1.54
C GLY A 147 23.56 -10.90 -1.82
N SER A 148 23.12 -11.70 -0.86
CA SER A 148 21.94 -12.57 -0.96
C SER A 148 21.16 -12.59 0.34
N ILE A 149 19.83 -12.64 0.24
CA ILE A 149 18.93 -12.75 1.40
C ILE A 149 19.21 -14.01 2.25
N GLU A 150 19.81 -15.04 1.65
CA GLU A 150 20.18 -16.29 2.31
C GLU A 150 21.49 -16.21 3.12
N GLY A 151 22.28 -15.16 2.91
CA GLY A 151 23.56 -14.94 3.58
C GLY A 151 23.66 -13.51 4.08
N GLU A 152 24.82 -12.88 3.83
CA GLU A 152 25.01 -11.46 4.07
C GLU A 152 24.52 -10.64 2.88
N TRP A 153 23.84 -9.55 3.16
CA TRP A 153 23.33 -8.64 2.15
C TRP A 153 23.33 -7.19 2.62
N ARG A 154 23.39 -6.28 1.65
CA ARG A 154 23.30 -4.83 1.87
C ARG A 154 22.49 -4.19 0.77
N LEU A 155 21.62 -3.28 1.18
CA LEU A 155 20.79 -2.43 0.33
C LEU A 155 21.07 -0.98 0.69
N GLU A 156 21.57 -0.19 -0.27
CA GLU A 156 22.07 1.16 -0.01
C GLU A 156 21.57 2.16 -1.04
N HIS A 157 21.17 3.34 -0.57
CA HIS A 157 20.77 4.44 -1.43
C HIS A 157 21.99 5.31 -1.76
N ARG A 158 22.30 5.45 -3.06
CA ARG A 158 23.55 6.08 -3.54
C ARG A 158 23.81 7.52 -3.07
N THR A 159 22.75 8.28 -2.73
CA THR A 159 22.88 9.72 -2.44
C THR A 159 22.40 10.18 -1.07
N THR A 160 21.56 9.42 -0.35
CA THR A 160 20.93 9.88 0.90
C THR A 160 21.62 9.36 2.15
N GLY A 161 22.55 8.41 1.99
CA GLY A 161 23.18 7.68 3.09
C GLY A 161 22.25 6.70 3.79
N GLU A 162 21.02 6.48 3.27
CA GLU A 162 20.12 5.44 3.78
C GLU A 162 20.63 4.07 3.37
N TRP A 163 20.71 3.14 4.32
CA TRP A 163 21.07 1.75 4.02
C TRP A 163 20.48 0.77 5.02
N LEU A 164 20.34 -0.47 4.58
CA LEU A 164 19.92 -1.62 5.37
C LEU A 164 20.86 -2.77 5.07
N MET A 165 21.40 -3.39 6.09
CA MET A 165 22.25 -4.57 5.98
C MET A 165 21.68 -5.67 6.84
N GLY A 166 21.76 -6.90 6.38
CA GLY A 166 21.31 -8.04 7.16
C GLY A 166 22.17 -9.27 6.96
N THR A 167 22.05 -10.16 7.91
CA THR A 167 22.65 -11.49 7.88
C THR A 167 21.64 -12.51 8.37
N ARG A 168 21.65 -13.69 7.76
CA ARG A 168 20.83 -14.81 8.19
C ARG A 168 21.37 -15.37 9.50
N LEU A 169 20.46 -15.69 10.42
CA LEU A 169 20.81 -16.48 11.60
C LEU A 169 20.85 -17.98 11.24
N PRO A 170 21.80 -18.76 11.79
CA PRO A 170 21.91 -20.18 11.54
C PRO A 170 20.66 -20.96 11.97
#